data_AF-A0A561VY88-F1
#
_entry.id   AF-A0A561VY88-F1
#
_cell.length_a   1.000
_cell.length_b   1.000
_cell.length_c   1.000
_cell.angle_alpha   90.00
_cell.angle_beta   90.00
_cell.angle_gamma   90.00
#
_symmetry.space_group_name_H-M   'P 1'
#
loop_
_entity.id
_entity.type
_entity.pdbx_description
1 polymer ?
#
loop_
_entity_poly.entity_id
_entity_poly.type
_entity_poly.pdbx_seq_one_letter_code
_entity_poly.pdbx_strand_id
1 'polypeptide(L)'
;MFDAQFTDKSWRVPDDVPADVTEVVLRRTPGFLGWQQEQWMHHCRDAAEFHGLVGANELAAFPDALEHLRLELAGSGWSADDKDWYLQALSKEGPVTAYLFRCRHCGSHLAYSDST
;
A
#
# COMPACT_ATOMS: atom_id res chain seq x y z
N MET A 1 -2.20 -6.04 32.06
CA MET A 1 -1.86 -6.68 30.78
C MET A 1 -1.76 -5.55 29.77
N PHE A 2 -0.59 -5.28 29.21
CA PHE A 2 -0.42 -4.20 28.23
C PHE A 2 -0.93 -4.70 26.89
N ASP A 3 -1.82 -3.92 26.27
CA ASP A 3 -2.50 -4.27 25.04
C ASP A 3 -1.67 -3.71 23.87
N ALA A 4 -0.62 -4.44 23.48
CA ALA A 4 0.35 -3.98 22.49
C ALA A 4 -0.23 -4.02 21.05
N GLN A 5 0.11 -3.00 20.26
CA GLN A 5 -0.18 -2.91 18.83
C GLN A 5 1.15 -2.66 18.11
N PHE A 6 1.31 -3.28 16.93
CA PHE A 6 2.49 -3.11 16.06
C PHE A 6 2.36 -1.90 15.13
N THR A 7 1.13 -1.49 14.82
CA THR A 7 0.82 -0.34 13.95
C THR A 7 -0.49 0.29 14.41
N ASP A 8 -0.68 1.59 14.15
CA ASP A 8 -1.92 2.30 14.46
C ASP A 8 -2.91 2.23 13.28
N LYS A 9 -4.21 2.07 13.55
CA LYS A 9 -5.26 2.07 12.51
C LYS A 9 -5.50 3.49 11.95
N SER A 10 -4.63 3.96 11.08
CA SER A 10 -4.74 5.25 10.37
C SER A 10 -5.32 5.14 8.96
N TRP A 11 -5.38 3.93 8.41
CA TRP A 11 -5.81 3.67 7.03
C TRP A 11 -7.29 3.31 6.93
N ARG A 12 -7.84 3.47 5.73
CA ARG A 12 -9.22 3.10 5.42
C ARG A 12 -9.34 1.58 5.32
N VAL A 13 -10.23 0.99 6.13
CA VAL A 13 -10.62 -0.43 6.02
C VAL A 13 -11.96 -0.50 5.27
N PRO A 14 -12.06 -1.25 4.16
CA PRO A 14 -13.32 -1.46 3.47
C PRO A 14 -14.38 -2.14 4.35
N ASP A 15 -15.66 -1.81 4.15
CA ASP A 15 -16.78 -2.31 4.97
C ASP A 15 -16.97 -3.84 4.89
N ASP A 16 -16.49 -4.46 3.82
CA ASP A 16 -16.58 -5.90 3.59
C ASP A 16 -15.40 -6.69 4.17
N VAL A 17 -14.42 -6.02 4.79
CA VAL A 17 -13.32 -6.66 5.52
C VAL A 17 -13.75 -6.97 6.96
N PRO A 18 -13.71 -8.24 7.39
CA PRO A 18 -14.03 -8.64 8.76
C PRO A 18 -13.14 -7.94 9.81
N ALA A 19 -13.71 -7.62 10.97
CA ALA A 19 -13.00 -6.88 12.01
C ALA A 19 -11.80 -7.66 12.61
N ASP A 20 -11.87 -9.00 12.61
CA ASP A 20 -10.77 -9.87 13.05
C ASP A 20 -9.54 -9.79 12.13
N VAL A 21 -9.73 -9.53 10.83
CA VAL A 21 -8.60 -9.25 9.91
C VAL A 21 -7.83 -8.02 10.36
N THR A 22 -8.54 -6.95 10.74
CA THR A 22 -7.91 -5.73 11.27
C THR A 22 -7.18 -6.00 12.60
N GLU A 23 -7.74 -6.84 13.48
CA GLU A 23 -7.07 -7.22 14.74
C GLU A 23 -5.74 -7.93 14.48
N VAL A 24 -5.73 -8.87 13.53
CA VAL A 24 -4.52 -9.60 13.16
C VAL A 24 -3.45 -8.64 12.65
N VAL A 25 -3.80 -7.71 11.75
CA VAL A 25 -2.85 -6.69 11.25
C VAL A 25 -2.30 -5.85 12.40
N LEU A 26 -3.16 -5.31 13.26
CA LEU A 26 -2.74 -4.40 14.33
C LEU A 26 -1.87 -5.08 15.41
N ARG A 27 -2.05 -6.38 15.65
CA ARG A 27 -1.52 -7.03 16.87
C ARG A 27 -0.65 -8.25 16.63
N ARG A 28 -0.61 -8.76 15.40
CA ARG A 28 0.11 -10.00 15.05
C ARG A 28 0.98 -9.86 13.81
N THR A 29 0.88 -8.74 13.11
CA THR A 29 1.71 -8.44 11.95
C THR A 29 2.62 -7.26 12.30
N PRO A 30 3.95 -7.44 12.30
CA PRO A 30 4.87 -6.32 12.43
C PRO A 30 4.60 -5.29 11.34
N GLY A 31 4.70 -4.01 11.68
CA GLY A 31 4.65 -2.92 10.70
C GLY A 31 5.85 -2.93 9.75
N PHE A 32 5.83 -2.01 8.79
CA PHE A 32 6.88 -1.80 7.81
C PHE A 32 7.32 -0.32 7.74
N LEU A 33 8.59 -0.10 7.41
CA LEU A 33 9.13 1.26 7.34
C LEU A 33 8.51 2.04 6.18
N GLY A 34 7.75 3.09 6.50
CA GLY A 34 7.23 4.06 5.54
C GLY A 34 7.65 5.51 5.86
N TRP A 35 7.50 6.42 4.89
CA TRP A 35 7.74 7.85 5.11
C TRP A 35 6.63 8.46 5.97
N GLN A 36 5.40 8.05 5.71
CA GLN A 36 4.21 8.39 6.50
C GLN A 36 3.74 7.17 7.29
N GLN A 37 2.69 7.35 8.09
CA GLN A 37 2.04 6.25 8.79
C GLN A 37 1.60 5.16 7.78
N GLU A 38 1.93 3.92 8.09
CA GLU A 38 1.72 2.76 7.23
C GLU A 38 0.26 2.62 6.77
N GLN A 39 0.06 2.26 5.50
CA GLN A 39 -1.26 1.98 4.96
C GLN A 39 -1.35 0.51 4.54
N TRP A 40 -2.17 -0.26 5.25
CA TRP A 40 -2.42 -1.66 4.86
C TRP A 40 -3.47 -1.75 3.76
N MET A 41 -3.12 -2.44 2.68
CA MET A 41 -4.01 -2.64 1.54
C MET A 41 -4.94 -3.83 1.75
N HIS A 42 -6.12 -3.80 1.11
CA HIS A 42 -7.15 -4.84 1.26
C HIS A 42 -7.66 -5.28 -0.10
N HIS A 43 -7.93 -6.57 -0.25
CA HIS A 43 -8.54 -7.12 -1.45
C HIS A 43 -9.19 -8.47 -1.14
N CYS A 44 -10.28 -8.82 -1.83
CA CYS A 44 -11.05 -10.04 -1.56
C CYS A 44 -11.47 -10.19 -0.08
N ARG A 45 -11.88 -9.09 0.58
CA ARG A 45 -12.33 -9.08 1.99
C ARG A 45 -11.25 -9.47 3.01
N ASP A 46 -9.98 -9.31 2.67
CA ASP A 46 -8.85 -9.63 3.53
C ASP A 46 -7.73 -8.58 3.38
N ALA A 47 -6.83 -8.54 4.36
CA ALA A 47 -5.61 -7.76 4.26
C ALA A 47 -4.68 -8.39 3.22
N ALA A 48 -4.11 -7.55 2.37
CA ALA A 48 -3.09 -7.96 1.43
C ALA A 48 -1.75 -8.16 2.15
N GLU A 49 -0.96 -9.10 1.66
CA GLU A 49 0.38 -9.38 2.17
C GLU A 49 1.34 -8.30 1.68
N PHE A 50 2.16 -7.74 2.58
CA PHE A 50 3.20 -6.79 2.20
C PHE A 50 4.40 -7.52 1.56
N HIS A 51 4.83 -7.05 0.39
CA HIS A 51 5.91 -7.64 -0.42
C HIS A 51 7.16 -6.77 -0.51
N GLY A 52 7.16 -5.60 0.14
CA GLY A 52 8.33 -4.71 0.23
C GLY A 52 8.19 -3.41 -0.54
N LEU A 53 9.26 -2.60 -0.46
CA LEU A 53 9.39 -1.35 -1.18
C LEU A 53 9.75 -1.62 -2.64
N VAL A 54 9.19 -0.83 -3.57
CA VAL A 54 9.46 -0.90 -5.01
C VAL A 54 9.65 0.49 -5.60
N GLY A 55 10.57 0.61 -6.55
CA GLY A 55 10.69 1.77 -7.43
C GLY A 55 9.93 1.57 -8.74
N ALA A 56 9.98 2.57 -9.63
CA ALA A 56 9.26 2.58 -10.90
C ALA A 56 9.58 1.35 -11.77
N ASN A 57 10.85 0.97 -11.84
CA ASN A 57 11.31 -0.17 -12.65
C ASN A 57 10.79 -1.51 -12.14
N GLU A 58 10.78 -1.73 -10.82
CA GLU A 58 10.26 -2.98 -10.26
C GLU A 58 8.74 -3.03 -10.30
N LEU A 59 8.08 -1.89 -10.08
CA LEU A 59 6.63 -1.77 -10.16
C LEU A 59 6.11 -2.08 -11.57
N ALA A 60 6.88 -1.80 -12.62
CA ALA A 60 6.53 -2.15 -14.01
C ALA A 60 6.35 -3.67 -14.24
N ALA A 61 6.91 -4.53 -13.38
CA ALA A 61 6.68 -5.98 -13.42
C ALA A 61 5.31 -6.40 -12.85
N PHE A 62 4.57 -5.48 -12.21
CA PHE A 62 3.30 -5.71 -11.55
C PHE A 62 2.22 -4.78 -12.12
N PRO A 63 1.65 -5.08 -13.31
CA PRO A 63 0.70 -4.20 -13.99
C PRO A 63 -0.55 -3.93 -13.15
N ASP A 64 -1.04 -4.92 -12.39
CA ASP A 64 -2.18 -4.75 -11.49
C ASP A 64 -1.91 -3.70 -10.40
N ALA A 65 -0.70 -3.72 -9.81
CA ALA A 65 -0.31 -2.78 -8.77
C ALA A 65 -0.09 -1.38 -9.32
N LEU A 66 0.49 -1.28 -10.53
CA LEU A 66 0.66 -0.02 -11.22
C LEU A 66 -0.69 0.62 -11.57
N GLU A 67 -1.65 -0.16 -12.05
CA GLU A 67 -2.99 0.33 -12.33
C GLU A 67 -3.73 0.74 -11.06
N HIS A 68 -3.60 -0.05 -9.98
CA HIS A 68 -4.13 0.32 -8.67
C HIS A 68 -3.59 1.68 -8.21
N LEU A 69 -2.27 1.90 -8.31
CA LEU A 69 -1.66 3.17 -7.92
C LEU A 69 -2.14 4.34 -8.79
N ARG A 70 -2.36 4.11 -10.09
CA ARG A 70 -2.94 5.14 -10.99
C ARG A 70 -4.35 5.52 -10.60
N LEU A 71 -5.17 4.55 -10.18
CA LEU A 71 -6.54 4.81 -9.71
C LEU A 71 -6.54 5.65 -8.43
N GLU A 72 -5.64 5.36 -7.49
CA GLU A 72 -5.45 6.18 -6.29
C GLU A 72 -5.07 7.62 -6.65
N LEU A 73 -4.12 7.80 -7.57
CA LEU A 73 -3.70 9.11 -8.05
C LEU A 73 -4.78 9.82 -8.87
N ALA A 74 -5.76 9.12 -9.44
CA ALA A 74 -6.82 9.74 -10.24
C ALA A 74 -7.64 10.76 -9.42
N GLY A 75 -7.80 10.53 -8.11
CA GLY A 75 -8.50 11.42 -7.19
C GLY A 75 -7.71 12.63 -6.69
N SER A 76 -6.40 12.72 -7.00
CA SER A 76 -5.51 13.78 -6.48
C SER A 76 -5.74 15.18 -7.07
N GLY A 77 -6.43 15.28 -8.20
CA GLY A 77 -6.56 16.54 -8.97
C GLY A 77 -5.31 16.94 -9.76
N TRP A 78 -4.25 16.12 -9.76
CA TRP A 78 -3.02 16.38 -10.53
C TRP A 78 -3.22 16.22 -12.04
N SER A 79 -2.39 16.91 -12.82
CA SER A 79 -2.34 16.74 -14.28
C SER A 79 -1.82 15.35 -14.66
N ALA A 80 -1.99 14.95 -15.92
CA ALA A 80 -1.43 13.69 -16.42
C ALA A 80 0.10 13.70 -16.34
N ASP A 81 0.74 14.81 -16.70
CA ASP A 81 2.20 14.95 -16.68
C ASP A 81 2.77 14.87 -15.26
N ASP A 82 2.09 15.48 -14.28
CA ASP A 82 2.51 15.40 -12.87
C ASP A 82 2.43 13.97 -12.34
N LYS A 83 1.38 13.22 -12.72
CA LYS A 83 1.20 11.81 -12.34
C LYS A 83 2.26 10.93 -12.97
N ASP A 84 2.55 11.13 -14.25
CA ASP A 84 3.59 10.38 -14.95
C ASP A 84 4.97 10.67 -14.37
N TRP A 85 5.28 11.94 -14.09
CA TRP A 85 6.51 12.31 -13.39
C TRP A 85 6.61 11.63 -12.02
N TYR A 86 5.53 11.68 -11.24
CA TYR A 86 5.48 11.09 -9.90
C TYR A 86 5.71 9.57 -9.94
N LEU A 87 5.06 8.86 -10.87
CA LEU A 87 5.24 7.42 -11.06
C LEU A 87 6.67 7.07 -11.49
N GLN A 88 7.32 7.91 -12.31
CA GLN A 88 8.71 7.73 -12.70
C GLN A 88 9.71 8.05 -11.57
N ALA A 89 9.32 8.91 -10.62
CA ALA A 89 10.14 9.29 -9.47
C ALA A 89 10.18 8.23 -8.36
N LEU A 90 9.37 7.18 -8.45
CA LEU A 90 9.30 6.10 -7.46
C LEU A 90 10.66 5.41 -7.30
N SER A 91 11.15 5.38 -6.06
CA SER A 91 12.39 4.73 -5.67
C SER A 91 12.32 4.23 -4.23
N LYS A 92 12.99 3.10 -3.94
CA LYS A 92 13.08 2.52 -2.59
C LYS A 92 13.86 3.40 -1.61
N GLU A 93 14.76 4.23 -2.14
CA GLU A 93 15.65 5.12 -1.37
C GLU A 93 15.40 6.59 -1.72
N GLY A 94 14.36 6.86 -2.52
CA GLY A 94 14.03 8.20 -2.99
C GLY A 94 13.01 8.91 -2.12
N PRO A 95 12.69 10.17 -2.47
CA PRO A 95 11.70 10.97 -1.76
C PRO A 95 10.27 10.50 -2.00
N VAL A 96 10.04 9.63 -2.99
CA VAL A 96 8.75 9.02 -3.30
C VAL A 96 8.97 7.51 -3.38
N THR A 97 8.23 6.75 -2.58
CA THR A 97 8.40 5.30 -2.47
C THR A 97 7.06 4.60 -2.64
N ALA A 98 7.03 3.50 -3.39
CA ALA A 98 5.85 2.65 -3.49
C ALA A 98 6.00 1.39 -2.61
N TYR A 99 4.88 0.94 -2.07
CA TYR A 99 4.77 -0.22 -1.19
C TYR A 99 3.94 -1.28 -1.90
N LEU A 100 4.56 -2.41 -2.22
CA LEU A 100 3.93 -3.49 -2.96
C LEU A 100 3.18 -4.42 -2.00
N PHE A 101 1.97 -4.79 -2.38
CA PHE A 101 1.15 -5.77 -1.70
C PHE A 101 0.64 -6.83 -2.67
N ARG A 102 0.30 -8.00 -2.13
CA ARG A 102 -0.29 -9.11 -2.89
C ARG A 102 -1.54 -9.63 -2.18
N CYS A 103 -2.64 -9.76 -2.92
CA CYS A 103 -3.84 -10.39 -2.41
C CYS A 103 -3.57 -11.88 -2.12
N ARG A 104 -3.91 -12.32 -0.90
CA ARG A 104 -3.73 -13.71 -0.44
C ARG A 104 -4.69 -14.70 -1.10
N HIS A 105 -5.78 -14.21 -1.71
CA HIS A 105 -6.84 -15.04 -2.30
C HIS A 105 -6.69 -15.20 -3.81
N CYS A 106 -6.56 -14.09 -4.56
CA CYS A 106 -6.48 -14.14 -6.02
C CYS A 106 -5.06 -13.93 -6.59
N GLY A 107 -4.11 -13.50 -5.76
CA GLY A 107 -2.73 -13.24 -6.19
C GLY A 107 -2.50 -11.92 -6.94
N SER A 108 -3.53 -11.10 -7.14
CA SER A 108 -3.40 -9.76 -7.72
C SER A 108 -2.53 -8.86 -6.85
N HIS A 109 -1.79 -7.95 -7.47
CA HIS A 109 -0.92 -7.03 -6.77
C HIS A 109 -1.58 -5.66 -6.61
N LEU A 110 -1.29 -5.00 -5.49
CA LEU A 110 -1.77 -3.67 -5.14
C LEU A 110 -0.55 -2.83 -4.77
N ALA A 111 -0.64 -1.52 -4.94
CA ALA A 111 0.37 -0.61 -4.43
C ALA A 111 -0.26 0.70 -3.97
N TYR A 112 0.33 1.25 -2.92
CA TYR A 112 0.20 2.67 -2.59
C TYR A 112 1.59 3.30 -2.60
N SER A 113 1.66 4.62 -2.66
CA SER A 113 2.90 5.35 -2.51
C SER A 113 2.75 6.45 -1.47
N ASP A 114 3.87 6.78 -0.84
CA ASP A 114 3.99 7.99 -0.04
C ASP A 114 5.28 8.72 -0.40
N SER A 115 5.40 9.93 0.12
CA SER A 115 6.58 10.77 -0.08
C SER A 115 6.89 11.55 1.19
N THR A 116 8.16 11.93 1.32
CA THR A 116 8.64 12.82 2.39
C THR A 116 8.20 14.27 2.20
#